data_AF-A0A8H6HW76-F1
#
_entry.id   AF-A0A8H6HW76-F1
#
_cell.length_a   1.000
_cell.length_b   1.000
_cell.length_c   1.000
_cell.angle_alpha   90.00
_cell.angle_beta   90.00
_cell.angle_gamma   90.00
#
_symmetry.space_group_name_H-M   'P 1'
#
loop_
_entity.id
_entity.type
_entity.pdbx_description
1 polymer ?
#
loop_
_entity_poly.entity_id
_entity_poly.type
_entity_poly.pdbx_seq_one_letter_code
_entity_poly.pdbx_strand_id
1 'polypeptide(L)'
;VRRNPAPWGLNRISQSAPLANSDPFDAFEYTYDGDASNPVDVYIIGRIYFSDTGIYIDHVDFEGRASWEYTYPGLPDVDDNGHGTQVASVAGGTGLGVFKHANLIAVKVVDGQGSVSCIDTPSRVAGMTFVINAANASGRPSLANMSFGEILMTGYGIHVCAAAGNSNIDANAVSPARAPSANTVGVSNIFDQRWVDSNFGSVLDLFAPGEEIAEHVDVYQRPCAEWDPHRYA
;
A
#
# COMPACT_ATOMS: atom_id res chain seq x y z
N VAL A 1 -15.73 1.78 -15.30
CA VAL A 1 -16.74 1.70 -14.21
C VAL A 1 -16.69 2.97 -13.40
N ARG A 2 -17.83 3.42 -12.85
CA ARG A 2 -17.96 4.64 -12.03
C ARG A 2 -18.40 4.24 -10.62
N ARG A 3 -17.71 4.76 -9.60
CA ARG A 3 -18.03 4.56 -8.18
C ARG A 3 -18.33 5.90 -7.54
N ASN A 4 -19.47 5.99 -6.85
CA ASN A 4 -19.90 7.14 -6.06
C ASN A 4 -20.78 6.60 -4.92
N PRO A 5 -20.46 6.86 -3.64
CA PRO A 5 -19.38 7.73 -3.18
C PRO A 5 -17.99 7.05 -3.19
N ALA A 6 -16.95 7.87 -3.33
CA ALA A 6 -15.55 7.48 -3.25
C ALA A 6 -14.73 8.52 -2.46
N PRO A 7 -13.62 8.13 -1.81
CA PRO A 7 -12.72 9.06 -1.15
C PRO A 7 -11.99 9.96 -2.15
N TRP A 8 -11.54 11.13 -1.68
CA TRP A 8 -10.89 12.14 -2.50
C TRP A 8 -9.66 11.60 -3.25
N GLY A 9 -8.88 10.73 -2.61
CA GLY A 9 -7.67 10.16 -3.19
C GLY A 9 -7.95 9.34 -4.45
N LEU A 10 -9.01 8.53 -4.45
CA LEU A 10 -9.42 7.77 -5.63
C LEU A 10 -9.91 8.69 -6.76
N ASN A 11 -10.70 9.71 -6.44
CA ASN A 11 -11.09 10.69 -7.45
C ASN A 11 -9.86 11.37 -8.06
N ARG A 12 -8.93 11.81 -7.21
CA ARG A 12 -7.74 12.57 -7.62
C ARG A 12 -6.86 11.81 -8.62
N ILE A 13 -6.70 10.50 -8.47
CA ILE A 13 -5.91 9.68 -9.40
C ILE A 13 -6.66 9.35 -10.70
N SER A 14 -7.97 9.56 -10.75
CA SER A 14 -8.81 9.25 -11.93
C SER A 14 -9.11 10.45 -12.83
N GLN A 15 -8.55 11.63 -12.53
CA GLN A 15 -8.73 12.83 -13.33
C GLN A 15 -7.47 13.73 -13.36
N SER A 16 -7.40 14.63 -14.34
CA SER A 16 -6.30 15.60 -14.46
C SER A 16 -6.62 16.96 -13.85
N ALA A 17 -7.89 17.35 -13.76
CA ALA A 17 -8.29 18.62 -13.16
C ALA A 17 -8.17 18.56 -11.62
N PRO A 18 -7.91 19.71 -10.96
CA PRO A 18 -8.03 19.80 -9.51
C PRO A 18 -9.41 19.36 -9.02
N LEU A 19 -9.48 18.89 -7.78
CA LEU A 19 -10.75 18.53 -7.16
C LEU A 19 -11.67 19.75 -7.01
N ALA A 20 -12.97 19.55 -7.18
CA ALA A 20 -13.97 20.61 -7.14
C ALA A 20 -14.28 21.10 -5.71
N ASN A 21 -13.96 20.30 -4.71
CA ASN A 21 -14.03 20.65 -3.29
C ASN A 21 -12.68 20.28 -2.64
N SER A 22 -12.47 20.74 -1.42
CA SER A 22 -11.23 20.50 -0.66
C SER A 22 -11.49 19.95 0.74
N ASP A 23 -12.67 19.35 0.96
CA ASP A 23 -12.96 18.60 2.17
C ASP A 23 -12.56 17.13 1.93
N PRO A 24 -11.51 16.61 2.60
CA PRO A 24 -11.06 15.24 2.39
C PRO A 24 -12.08 14.19 2.82
N PHE A 25 -13.08 14.61 3.62
CA PHE A 25 -14.17 13.76 4.07
C PHE A 25 -15.44 13.93 3.22
N ASP A 26 -15.45 14.77 2.17
CA ASP A 26 -16.63 14.89 1.28
C ASP A 26 -16.76 13.69 0.33
N ALA A 27 -17.95 13.49 -0.22
CA ALA A 27 -18.17 12.44 -1.22
C ALA A 27 -17.66 12.85 -2.62
N PHE A 28 -16.79 12.00 -3.18
CA PHE A 28 -16.28 12.14 -4.53
C PHE A 28 -16.69 10.98 -5.43
N GLU A 29 -16.16 10.98 -6.63
CA GLU A 29 -16.38 9.98 -7.64
C GLU A 29 -15.07 9.35 -8.10
N TYR A 30 -15.06 8.05 -8.34
CA TYR A 30 -13.90 7.36 -8.89
C TYR A 30 -14.26 6.66 -10.19
N THR A 31 -13.50 6.95 -11.26
CA THR A 31 -13.61 6.25 -12.54
C THR A 31 -12.40 5.38 -12.78
N TYR A 32 -12.63 4.11 -13.11
CA TYR A 32 -11.57 3.11 -13.29
C TYR A 32 -11.94 2.08 -14.34
N ASP A 33 -10.95 1.34 -14.84
CA ASP A 33 -11.21 0.17 -15.67
C ASP A 33 -11.68 -1.01 -14.78
N GLY A 34 -12.83 -1.59 -15.10
CA GLY A 34 -13.42 -2.68 -14.33
C GLY A 34 -13.06 -4.07 -14.85
N ASP A 35 -12.06 -4.17 -15.73
CA ASP A 35 -11.61 -5.48 -16.22
C ASP A 35 -10.98 -6.30 -15.09
N ALA A 36 -11.57 -7.47 -14.83
CA ALA A 36 -11.10 -8.44 -13.86
C ALA A 36 -10.41 -9.66 -14.52
N SER A 37 -10.23 -9.65 -15.84
CA SER A 37 -9.71 -10.80 -16.61
C SER A 37 -8.22 -11.07 -16.41
N ASN A 38 -7.47 -10.07 -15.98
CA ASN A 38 -6.03 -10.17 -15.71
C ASN A 38 -5.66 -9.48 -14.38
N PRO A 39 -5.92 -10.13 -13.23
CA PRO A 39 -5.64 -9.55 -11.93
C PRO A 39 -4.13 -9.37 -11.71
N VAL A 40 -3.79 -8.32 -10.97
CA VAL A 40 -2.41 -8.02 -10.53
C VAL A 40 -2.21 -8.62 -9.14
N ASP A 41 -1.02 -9.16 -8.88
CA ASP A 41 -0.61 -9.57 -7.54
C ASP A 41 0.02 -8.39 -6.82
N VAL A 42 -0.55 -8.01 -5.67
CA VAL A 42 -0.05 -6.93 -4.83
C VAL A 42 0.44 -7.52 -3.51
N TYR A 43 1.76 -7.53 -3.35
CA TYR A 43 2.43 -8.03 -2.15
C TYR A 43 2.59 -6.88 -1.14
N ILE A 44 2.05 -7.07 0.06
CA ILE A 44 2.26 -6.17 1.20
C ILE A 44 3.32 -6.81 2.10
N ILE A 45 4.53 -6.24 2.08
CA ILE A 45 5.69 -6.79 2.78
C ILE A 45 6.00 -5.96 4.04
N GLY A 46 6.03 -6.63 5.20
CA GLY A 46 6.11 -5.93 6.50
C GLY A 46 7.37 -5.08 6.73
N ARG A 47 7.26 -3.90 7.33
CA ARG A 47 8.34 -2.87 7.41
C ARG A 47 8.91 -2.67 8.84
N ILE A 48 10.19 -2.28 8.88
CA ILE A 48 10.90 -1.85 10.10
C ILE A 48 10.50 -0.41 10.50
N TYR A 49 10.25 -0.19 11.78
CA TYR A 49 9.69 1.03 12.39
C TYR A 49 8.24 1.29 11.98
N PHE A 50 7.31 0.79 12.82
CA PHE A 50 5.88 1.11 12.85
C PHE A 50 5.19 1.22 11.49
N SER A 51 5.10 0.13 10.71
CA SER A 51 4.10 -0.02 9.63
C SER A 51 4.29 -1.35 8.90
N ASP A 52 3.20 -1.93 8.39
CA ASP A 52 3.06 -3.20 7.67
C ASP A 52 3.49 -4.46 8.46
N THR A 53 2.49 -5.26 8.82
CA THR A 53 2.60 -6.31 9.84
C THR A 53 1.88 -7.59 9.43
N GLY A 54 1.40 -7.65 8.19
CA GLY A 54 0.48 -8.68 7.70
C GLY A 54 -0.76 -8.03 7.09
N ILE A 55 -1.73 -8.86 6.71
CA ILE A 55 -3.06 -8.42 6.28
C ILE A 55 -4.07 -9.22 7.09
N TYR A 56 -5.12 -8.58 7.60
CA TYR A 56 -6.29 -9.30 8.09
C TYR A 56 -7.08 -9.85 6.90
N ILE A 57 -6.69 -11.04 6.42
CA ILE A 57 -7.16 -11.60 5.15
C ILE A 57 -8.67 -11.87 5.10
N ASP A 58 -9.29 -12.06 6.26
CA ASP A 58 -10.74 -12.27 6.39
C ASP A 58 -11.55 -10.96 6.38
N HIS A 59 -10.89 -9.81 6.18
CA HIS A 59 -11.58 -8.52 6.11
C HIS A 59 -12.55 -8.51 4.92
N VAL A 60 -13.80 -8.11 5.19
CA VAL A 60 -14.89 -8.15 4.21
C VAL A 60 -14.63 -7.32 2.95
N ASP A 61 -13.85 -6.24 3.07
CA ASP A 61 -13.43 -5.37 1.95
C ASP A 61 -12.57 -6.09 0.91
N PHE A 62 -11.95 -7.23 1.26
CA PHE A 62 -11.14 -8.01 0.34
C PHE A 62 -11.96 -9.06 -0.41
N GLU A 63 -13.18 -9.39 0.02
CA GLU A 63 -14.05 -10.39 -0.62
C GLU A 63 -13.34 -11.72 -0.93
N GLY A 64 -12.43 -12.15 -0.05
CA GLY A 64 -11.65 -13.38 -0.23
C GLY A 64 -10.48 -13.28 -1.22
N ARG A 65 -10.15 -12.08 -1.73
CA ARG A 65 -8.98 -11.84 -2.60
C ARG A 65 -7.67 -11.64 -1.82
N ALA A 66 -7.76 -11.51 -0.50
CA ALA A 66 -6.58 -11.45 0.36
C ALA A 66 -6.16 -12.86 0.79
N SER A 67 -4.85 -13.12 0.79
CA SER A 67 -4.24 -14.40 1.14
C SER A 67 -3.00 -14.18 1.99
N TRP A 68 -2.74 -15.12 2.90
CA TRP A 68 -1.56 -15.12 3.74
C TRP A 68 -0.60 -16.18 3.25
N GLU A 69 0.52 -15.76 2.67
CA GLU A 69 1.38 -16.67 1.91
C GLU A 69 2.75 -16.87 2.54
N TYR A 70 3.22 -15.93 3.37
CA TYR A 70 4.52 -16.06 4.02
C TYR A 70 4.62 -15.33 5.36
N THR A 71 5.21 -16.03 6.32
CA THR A 71 5.67 -15.47 7.59
C THR A 71 7.08 -15.95 7.88
N TYR A 72 7.96 -15.02 8.26
CA TYR A 72 9.30 -15.38 8.69
C TYR A 72 9.26 -16.22 9.98
N PRO A 73 10.04 -17.31 10.09
CA PRO A 73 10.00 -18.20 11.25
C PRO A 73 10.16 -17.47 12.59
N GLY A 74 9.27 -17.80 13.54
CA GLY A 74 9.23 -17.18 14.87
C GLY A 74 8.26 -16.00 14.98
N LEU A 75 7.63 -15.58 13.88
CA LEU A 75 6.55 -14.60 13.87
C LEU A 75 5.18 -15.30 13.77
N PRO A 76 4.10 -14.67 14.27
CA PRO A 76 2.74 -15.20 14.12
C PRO A 76 2.10 -14.80 12.80
N ASP A 77 1.21 -15.65 12.28
CA ASP A 77 0.40 -15.39 11.07
C ASP A 77 -0.79 -14.48 11.39
N VAL A 78 -0.49 -13.24 11.82
CA VAL A 78 -1.49 -12.24 12.20
C VAL A 78 -1.00 -10.84 11.88
N ASP A 79 -1.91 -10.00 11.39
CA ASP A 79 -1.72 -8.55 11.40
C ASP A 79 -1.96 -8.01 12.82
N ASP A 80 -0.88 -7.80 13.56
CA ASP A 80 -0.85 -7.36 14.95
C ASP A 80 -0.68 -5.85 15.14
N ASN A 81 -0.82 -5.05 14.06
CA ASN A 81 -0.80 -3.59 14.11
C ASN A 81 -1.96 -2.93 13.33
N GLY A 82 -2.36 -3.50 12.20
CA GLY A 82 -3.45 -2.98 11.35
C GLY A 82 -2.96 -2.17 10.14
N HIS A 83 -1.74 -1.63 10.17
CA HIS A 83 -1.22 -0.81 9.06
C HIS A 83 -1.14 -1.60 7.74
N GLY A 84 -0.73 -2.86 7.78
CA GLY A 84 -0.67 -3.68 6.56
C GLY A 84 -2.06 -3.92 5.95
N THR A 85 -3.08 -4.07 6.79
CA THR A 85 -4.48 -4.11 6.35
C THR A 85 -4.93 -2.77 5.73
N GLN A 86 -4.54 -1.63 6.31
CA GLN A 86 -4.85 -0.30 5.76
C GLN A 86 -4.26 -0.14 4.36
N VAL A 87 -2.97 -0.43 4.21
CA VAL A 87 -2.27 -0.37 2.91
C VAL A 87 -2.92 -1.32 1.90
N ALA A 88 -3.24 -2.56 2.31
CA ALA A 88 -3.93 -3.52 1.45
C ALA A 88 -5.31 -3.01 1.00
N SER A 89 -6.06 -2.33 1.87
CA SER A 89 -7.37 -1.75 1.55
C SER A 89 -7.27 -0.60 0.54
N VAL A 90 -6.30 0.31 0.70
CA VAL A 90 -6.06 1.37 -0.30
C VAL A 90 -5.53 0.80 -1.62
N ALA A 91 -4.74 -0.28 -1.56
CA ALA A 91 -4.21 -0.91 -2.77
C ALA A 91 -5.31 -1.64 -3.56
N GLY A 92 -6.17 -2.43 -2.90
CA GLY A 92 -7.08 -3.32 -3.60
C GLY A 92 -8.38 -3.68 -2.87
N GLY A 93 -8.77 -2.93 -1.84
CA GLY A 93 -10.11 -3.02 -1.24
C GLY A 93 -11.24 -2.75 -2.24
N THR A 94 -12.41 -3.35 -2.04
CA THR A 94 -13.57 -3.05 -2.91
C THR A 94 -14.06 -1.62 -2.70
N GLY A 95 -14.05 -1.16 -1.45
CA GLY A 95 -14.40 0.20 -1.03
C GLY A 95 -13.37 1.23 -1.47
N LEU A 96 -12.17 1.10 -0.90
CA LEU A 96 -11.11 2.12 -0.90
C LEU A 96 -10.00 1.85 -1.92
N GLY A 97 -10.00 0.67 -2.54
CA GLY A 97 -8.90 0.20 -3.36
C GLY A 97 -8.84 0.81 -4.76
N VAL A 98 -7.60 1.02 -5.21
CA VAL A 98 -7.29 1.34 -6.61
C VAL A 98 -7.46 0.09 -7.50
N PHE A 99 -6.78 -1.00 -7.17
CA PHE A 99 -6.84 -2.27 -7.91
C PHE A 99 -7.95 -3.18 -7.36
N LYS A 100 -9.20 -2.88 -7.69
CA LYS A 100 -10.39 -3.55 -7.12
C LYS A 100 -10.48 -5.06 -7.38
N HIS A 101 -9.68 -5.58 -8.30
CA HIS A 101 -9.61 -7.01 -8.65
C HIS A 101 -8.24 -7.63 -8.36
N ALA A 102 -7.33 -6.91 -7.68
CA ALA A 102 -6.03 -7.46 -7.33
C ALA A 102 -6.14 -8.61 -6.33
N ASN A 103 -5.15 -9.51 -6.40
CA ASN A 103 -4.87 -10.46 -5.34
C ASN A 103 -3.98 -9.75 -4.32
N LEU A 104 -4.42 -9.69 -3.06
CA LEU A 104 -3.68 -9.04 -1.98
C LEU A 104 -2.93 -10.13 -1.20
N ILE A 105 -1.62 -10.03 -1.12
CA ILE A 105 -0.78 -11.10 -0.61
C ILE A 105 0.01 -10.59 0.60
N ALA A 106 -0.23 -11.18 1.77
CA ALA A 106 0.48 -10.85 3.00
C ALA A 106 1.83 -11.57 3.07
N VAL A 107 2.90 -10.80 3.30
CA VAL A 107 4.27 -11.31 3.50
C VAL A 107 4.85 -10.68 4.78
N LYS A 108 4.80 -11.40 5.90
CA LYS A 108 5.25 -10.90 7.20
C LYS A 108 6.72 -11.23 7.44
N VAL A 109 7.56 -10.21 7.50
CA VAL A 109 9.02 -10.33 7.77
C VAL A 109 9.48 -9.58 9.01
N VAL A 110 8.55 -8.92 9.71
CA VAL A 110 8.73 -8.13 10.93
C VAL A 110 7.59 -8.42 11.91
N ASP A 111 7.80 -8.20 13.21
CA ASP A 111 6.72 -8.28 14.21
C ASP A 111 5.83 -7.02 14.22
N GLY A 112 4.78 -7.02 15.06
CA GLY A 112 3.83 -5.92 15.19
C GLY A 112 4.40 -4.57 15.64
N GLN A 113 5.63 -4.56 16.16
CA GLN A 113 6.34 -3.34 16.55
C GLN A 113 7.36 -2.91 15.49
N GLY A 114 7.37 -3.57 14.33
CA GLY A 114 8.40 -3.41 13.31
C GLY A 114 9.80 -3.85 13.81
N SER A 115 9.83 -4.66 14.87
CA SER A 115 11.01 -5.18 15.54
C SER A 115 11.28 -6.62 15.08
N VAL A 116 11.92 -6.74 13.93
CA VAL A 116 13.03 -7.71 13.84
C VAL A 116 14.28 -6.88 14.11
N SER A 117 15.31 -7.46 14.74
CA SER A 117 16.53 -6.70 15.04
C SER A 117 16.91 -5.89 13.80
N CYS A 118 17.23 -4.60 13.94
CA CYS A 118 17.46 -3.68 12.81
C CYS A 118 18.54 -4.16 11.80
N ILE A 119 19.19 -5.28 12.13
CA ILE A 119 20.25 -6.00 11.43
C ILE A 119 19.80 -7.31 10.75
N ASP A 120 18.58 -7.81 10.90
CA ASP A 120 18.19 -9.08 10.27
C ASP A 120 17.85 -8.91 8.78
N THR A 121 18.88 -8.69 7.97
CA THR A 121 18.90 -8.93 6.52
C THR A 121 18.27 -10.28 6.13
N PRO A 122 18.41 -11.38 6.90
CA PRO A 122 17.85 -12.67 6.50
C PRO A 122 16.32 -12.68 6.36
N SER A 123 15.56 -12.05 7.26
CA SER A 123 14.09 -12.06 7.15
C SER A 123 13.59 -11.31 5.93
N ARG A 124 14.23 -10.16 5.66
CA ARG A 124 13.96 -9.30 4.50
C ARG A 124 14.30 -10.00 3.19
N VAL A 125 15.51 -10.59 3.10
CA VAL A 125 15.93 -11.35 1.93
C VAL A 125 15.03 -12.56 1.71
N ALA A 126 14.61 -13.24 2.77
CA ALA A 126 13.70 -14.38 2.66
C ALA A 126 12.31 -13.96 2.14
N GLY A 127 11.74 -12.85 2.64
CA GLY A 127 10.48 -12.32 2.11
C GLY A 127 10.58 -11.87 0.65
N MET A 128 11.65 -11.18 0.27
CA MET A 128 11.87 -10.79 -1.13
C MET A 128 12.07 -12.01 -2.04
N THR A 129 12.81 -13.02 -1.58
CA THR A 129 13.01 -14.27 -2.32
C THR A 129 11.69 -15.02 -2.49
N PHE A 130 10.87 -15.06 -1.45
CA PHE A 130 9.53 -15.61 -1.51
C PHE A 130 8.70 -14.89 -2.60
N VAL A 131 8.64 -13.56 -2.57
CA VAL A 131 7.88 -12.75 -3.54
C VAL A 131 8.37 -12.96 -4.97
N ILE A 132 9.69 -13.01 -5.19
CA ILE A 132 10.26 -13.31 -6.52
C ILE A 132 9.79 -14.67 -7.03
N ASN A 133 9.86 -15.70 -6.19
CA ASN A 133 9.45 -17.05 -6.58
C ASN A 133 7.94 -17.14 -6.82
N ALA A 134 7.13 -16.51 -5.97
CA ALA A 134 5.67 -16.47 -6.09
C ALA A 134 5.24 -15.71 -7.37
N ALA A 135 5.82 -14.55 -7.64
CA ALA A 135 5.56 -13.78 -8.85
C ALA A 135 5.92 -14.59 -10.12
N ASN A 136 7.11 -15.21 -10.15
CA ASN A 136 7.53 -16.06 -11.26
C ASN A 136 6.61 -17.27 -11.46
N ALA A 137 6.15 -17.91 -10.37
CA ALA A 137 5.24 -19.04 -10.43
C ALA A 137 3.84 -18.63 -10.92
N SER A 138 3.37 -17.45 -10.52
CA SER A 138 2.06 -16.92 -10.95
C SER A 138 2.02 -16.53 -12.43
N GLY A 139 3.14 -15.99 -12.95
CA GLY A 139 3.21 -15.37 -14.27
C GLY A 139 2.39 -14.09 -14.43
N ARG A 140 1.80 -13.55 -13.34
CA ARG A 140 0.97 -12.34 -13.36
C ARG A 140 1.80 -11.08 -13.16
N PRO A 141 1.35 -9.92 -13.67
CA PRO A 141 1.92 -8.64 -13.27
C PRO A 141 1.92 -8.52 -11.75
N SER A 142 3.06 -8.12 -11.18
CA SER A 142 3.29 -8.14 -9.74
C SER A 142 3.83 -6.80 -9.25
N LEU A 143 3.32 -6.35 -8.10
CA LEU A 143 3.77 -5.15 -7.41
C LEU A 143 4.05 -5.47 -5.95
N ALA A 144 5.17 -4.98 -5.43
CA ALA A 144 5.50 -5.05 -4.02
C ALA A 144 5.47 -3.65 -3.41
N ASN A 145 4.61 -3.46 -2.42
CA ASN A 145 4.69 -2.31 -1.52
C ASN A 145 5.70 -2.63 -0.42
N MET A 146 6.80 -1.88 -0.37
CA MET A 146 7.90 -2.21 0.53
C MET A 146 8.68 -0.96 0.97
N SER A 147 9.11 -0.99 2.22
CA SER A 147 9.77 0.15 2.88
C SER A 147 11.13 -0.23 3.49
N PHE A 148 11.83 -1.21 2.91
CA PHE A 148 13.21 -1.56 3.28
C PHE A 148 14.03 -2.05 2.06
N GLY A 149 15.35 -2.08 2.24
CA GLY A 149 16.37 -2.04 1.19
C GLY A 149 16.68 -3.32 0.39
N GLU A 150 17.40 -3.06 -0.71
CA GLU A 150 17.87 -3.89 -1.82
C GLU A 150 16.80 -4.39 -2.80
N ILE A 151 16.67 -3.65 -3.90
CA ILE A 151 15.69 -3.89 -4.95
C ILE A 151 16.19 -4.99 -5.91
N LEU A 152 16.32 -6.20 -5.38
CA LEU A 152 16.51 -7.41 -6.20
C LEU A 152 15.28 -7.66 -7.08
N MET A 153 14.09 -7.33 -6.59
CA MET A 153 12.81 -7.73 -7.20
C MET A 153 12.52 -7.07 -8.56
N THR A 154 13.00 -5.85 -8.82
CA THR A 154 12.75 -5.18 -10.10
C THR A 154 13.50 -5.84 -11.26
N GLY A 155 14.65 -6.46 -10.98
CA GLY A 155 15.35 -7.31 -11.95
C GLY A 155 14.55 -8.56 -12.38
N TYR A 156 13.51 -8.92 -11.61
CA TYR A 156 12.59 -10.03 -11.91
C TYR A 156 11.22 -9.54 -12.44
N GLY A 157 11.11 -8.27 -12.85
CA GLY A 157 9.88 -7.72 -13.44
C GLY A 157 8.81 -7.36 -12.42
N ILE A 158 9.15 -7.28 -11.12
CA ILE A 158 8.22 -6.88 -10.05
C ILE A 158 8.37 -5.38 -9.84
N HIS A 159 7.26 -4.64 -9.95
CA HIS A 159 7.25 -3.21 -9.64
C HIS A 159 7.39 -3.01 -8.14
N VAL A 160 8.27 -2.12 -7.72
CA VAL A 160 8.47 -1.80 -6.30
C VAL A 160 7.99 -0.38 -6.05
N CYS A 161 7.08 -0.20 -5.09
CA CYS A 161 6.66 1.10 -4.58
C CYS A 161 7.31 1.35 -3.22
N ALA A 162 8.00 2.48 -3.10
CA ALA A 162 8.68 2.92 -1.89
C ALA A 162 8.12 4.27 -1.44
N ALA A 163 7.77 4.40 -0.16
CA ALA A 163 7.43 5.69 0.41
C ALA A 163 8.68 6.58 0.46
N ALA A 164 8.57 7.84 0.06
CA ALA A 164 9.65 8.82 0.20
C ALA A 164 10.05 9.03 1.68
N GLY A 165 9.10 8.82 2.60
CA GLY A 165 9.24 9.02 4.04
C GLY A 165 8.60 10.33 4.53
N ASN A 166 8.38 10.43 5.83
CA ASN A 166 7.56 11.46 6.46
C ASN A 166 8.38 12.28 7.47
N SER A 167 9.48 12.90 7.02
CA SER A 167 10.36 13.67 7.91
C SER A 167 10.73 15.04 7.34
N ASN A 168 10.10 15.47 6.23
CA ASN A 168 10.39 16.71 5.53
C ASN A 168 11.90 16.91 5.25
N ILE A 169 12.57 15.84 4.79
CA ILE A 169 13.98 15.85 4.39
C ILE A 169 14.13 15.38 2.94
N ASP A 170 15.35 15.50 2.41
CA ASP A 170 15.71 14.90 1.13
C ASP A 170 15.64 13.37 1.22
N ALA A 171 14.78 12.76 0.41
CA ALA A 171 14.54 11.32 0.32
C ALA A 171 15.80 10.55 -0.12
N ASN A 172 16.80 11.22 -0.70
CA ASN A 172 18.10 10.61 -1.00
C ASN A 172 18.82 10.12 0.29
N ALA A 173 18.46 10.65 1.46
CA ALA A 173 18.96 10.19 2.76
C ALA A 173 18.19 8.98 3.32
N VAL A 174 17.09 8.55 2.67
CA VAL A 174 16.18 7.53 3.18
C VAL A 174 16.26 6.26 2.34
N SER A 175 16.28 5.11 2.99
CA SER A 175 16.10 3.81 2.33
C SER A 175 14.70 3.26 2.60
N PRO A 176 14.05 2.64 1.61
CA PRO A 176 14.51 2.38 0.25
C PRO A 176 14.32 3.54 -0.74
N ALA A 177 13.73 4.67 -0.32
CA ALA A 177 13.40 5.82 -1.17
C ALA A 177 14.53 6.31 -2.11
N ARG A 178 15.80 6.23 -1.71
CA ARG A 178 16.93 6.64 -2.57
C ARG A 178 17.24 5.69 -3.74
N ALA A 179 16.62 4.51 -3.79
CA ALA A 179 17.02 3.46 -4.72
C ALA A 179 16.41 3.73 -6.11
N PRO A 180 17.23 3.94 -7.16
CA PRO A 180 16.73 4.41 -8.48
C PRO A 180 15.81 3.43 -9.22
N SER A 181 15.73 2.19 -8.78
CA SER A 181 14.86 1.17 -9.39
C SER A 181 13.49 1.05 -8.72
N ALA A 182 13.26 1.70 -7.58
CA ALA A 182 11.93 1.81 -6.98
C ALA A 182 11.14 2.95 -7.63
N ASN A 183 9.82 2.87 -7.56
CA ASN A 183 8.93 4.02 -7.72
C ASN A 183 8.80 4.68 -6.35
N THR A 184 9.52 5.78 -6.16
CA THR A 184 9.55 6.54 -4.91
C THR A 184 8.44 7.58 -4.91
N VAL A 185 7.51 7.43 -3.97
CA VAL A 185 6.26 8.17 -3.93
C VAL A 185 6.29 9.19 -2.79
N GLY A 186 6.20 10.48 -3.16
CA GLY A 186 5.94 11.57 -2.23
C GLY A 186 4.43 11.72 -1.94
N VAL A 187 4.10 12.43 -0.87
CA VAL A 187 2.72 12.61 -0.42
C VAL A 187 2.18 13.98 -0.85
N SER A 188 1.05 13.98 -1.56
CA SER A 188 0.24 15.17 -1.81
C SER A 188 -1.01 15.18 -0.95
N ASN A 189 -1.55 16.37 -0.74
CA ASN A 189 -2.83 16.58 -0.09
C ASN A 189 -3.93 16.96 -1.09
N ILE A 190 -5.14 17.16 -0.57
CA ILE A 190 -6.32 17.46 -1.37
C ILE A 190 -6.21 18.77 -2.18
N PHE A 191 -5.32 19.67 -1.78
CA PHE A 191 -5.07 20.96 -2.44
C PHE A 191 -4.03 20.87 -3.57
N ASP A 192 -3.60 19.65 -3.96
CA ASP A 192 -2.48 19.42 -4.89
C ASP A 192 -1.15 20.00 -4.40
N GLN A 193 -0.98 20.09 -3.08
CA GLN A 193 0.26 20.53 -2.44
C GLN A 193 1.00 19.33 -1.88
N ARG A 194 2.33 19.44 -1.83
CA ARG A 194 3.15 18.50 -1.05
C ARG A 194 2.71 18.59 0.42
N TRP A 195 2.40 17.46 1.03
CA TRP A 195 2.15 17.39 2.46
C TRP A 195 3.38 17.81 3.25
N VAL A 196 3.19 18.58 4.32
CA VAL A 196 4.29 19.23 5.06
C VAL A 196 5.38 18.25 5.48
N ASP A 197 4.99 17.04 5.88
CA ASP A 197 5.91 16.01 6.36
C ASP A 197 6.48 15.11 5.25
N SER A 198 5.93 15.16 4.03
CA SER A 198 6.47 14.38 2.91
C SER A 198 7.93 14.75 2.66
N ASN A 199 8.80 13.74 2.61
CA ASN A 199 10.14 13.91 2.06
C ASN A 199 10.07 14.37 0.60
N PHE A 200 11.17 14.93 0.11
CA PHE A 200 11.30 15.57 -1.20
C PHE A 200 12.65 15.22 -1.85
N GLY A 201 12.93 15.76 -3.03
CA GLY A 201 14.23 15.63 -3.68
C GLY A 201 14.15 14.93 -5.03
N SER A 202 15.30 14.85 -5.72
CA SER A 202 15.37 14.36 -7.09
C SER A 202 15.19 12.86 -7.25
N VAL A 203 15.11 12.12 -6.14
CA VAL A 203 14.88 10.66 -6.14
C VAL A 203 13.39 10.29 -6.12
N LEU A 204 12.49 11.27 -5.95
CA LEU A 204 11.05 11.03 -6.09
C LEU A 204 10.70 10.86 -7.56
N ASP A 205 9.89 9.84 -7.85
CA ASP A 205 9.37 9.59 -9.20
C ASP A 205 8.01 10.26 -9.40
N LEU A 206 7.17 10.29 -8.36
CA LEU A 206 5.85 10.90 -8.40
C LEU A 206 5.34 11.31 -7.01
N PHE A 207 4.20 12.00 -7.02
CA PHE A 207 3.36 12.24 -5.85
C PHE A 207 2.06 11.45 -5.95
N ALA A 208 1.54 11.01 -4.81
CA ALA A 208 0.21 10.41 -4.68
C ALA A 208 -0.54 10.99 -3.47
N PRO A 209 -1.89 10.95 -3.48
CA PRO A 209 -2.71 11.25 -2.31
C PRO A 209 -2.26 10.47 -1.07
N GLY A 210 -1.98 11.15 0.04
CA GLY A 210 -1.53 10.50 1.29
C GLY A 210 -1.76 11.29 2.59
N GLU A 211 -2.18 12.56 2.55
CA GLU A 211 -2.67 13.29 3.73
C GLU A 211 -4.18 13.03 3.90
N GLU A 212 -4.62 12.60 5.09
CA GLU A 212 -6.05 12.36 5.38
C GLU A 212 -6.73 11.43 4.34
N ILE A 213 -6.13 10.26 4.13
CA ILE A 213 -6.68 9.20 3.27
C ILE A 213 -7.62 8.32 4.08
N ALA A 214 -8.82 8.11 3.55
CA ALA A 214 -9.74 7.14 4.12
C ALA A 214 -9.17 5.72 4.01
N GLU A 215 -9.15 5.01 5.13
CA GLU A 215 -8.60 3.66 5.25
C GLU A 215 -9.46 2.81 6.20
N HIS A 216 -9.45 1.50 6.02
CA HIS A 216 -10.06 0.58 6.96
C HIS A 216 -9.06 0.20 8.06
N VAL A 217 -9.39 0.53 9.31
CA VAL A 217 -8.57 0.20 10.50
C VAL A 217 -9.21 -0.90 11.36
N ASP A 218 -10.41 -1.36 11.00
CA ASP A 218 -11.13 -2.36 11.78
C ASP A 218 -10.53 -3.76 11.53
N VAL A 219 -9.56 -4.14 12.35
CA VAL A 219 -9.17 -5.55 12.58
C VAL A 219 -10.32 -6.42 13.15
N TYR A 220 -11.50 -5.83 13.36
CA TYR A 220 -12.72 -6.48 13.86
C TYR A 220 -13.87 -6.35 12.85
N GLN A 221 -14.00 -7.32 11.93
CA GLN A 221 -15.21 -7.76 11.20
C GLN A 221 -16.41 -6.77 11.14
N ARG A 222 -16.25 -5.54 10.64
CA ARG A 222 -17.40 -4.68 10.41
C ARG A 222 -17.85 -4.79 8.95
N PRO A 223 -19.14 -5.09 8.68
CA PRO A 223 -19.65 -5.11 7.33
C PRO A 223 -19.51 -3.72 6.70
N CYS A 224 -18.93 -3.66 5.50
CA CYS A 224 -18.93 -2.44 4.72
C CYS A 224 -20.38 -2.05 4.40
N ALA A 225 -20.88 -1.01 5.07
CA ALA A 225 -21.71 -0.06 4.34
C ALA A 225 -20.76 0.68 3.38
N GLU A 226 -21.28 1.10 2.22
CA GLU A 226 -20.61 2.02 1.30
C GLU A 226 -19.77 3.05 2.07
N TRP A 227 -18.54 3.33 1.58
CA TRP A 227 -17.67 4.35 2.17
C TRP A 227 -18.52 5.57 2.58
N ASP A 228 -18.59 5.83 3.89
CA ASP A 228 -19.46 6.82 4.49
C ASP A 228 -18.58 7.99 4.95
N PRO A 229 -18.72 9.18 4.34
CA PRO A 229 -17.93 10.37 4.67
C PRO A 229 -18.00 10.75 6.16
N HIS A 230 -19.04 10.30 6.89
CA HIS A 230 -19.26 10.66 8.29
C HIS A 230 -18.73 9.63 9.30
N ARG A 231 -18.14 8.50 8.86
CA ARG A 231 -17.72 7.40 9.76
C ARG A 231 -16.23 7.33 10.06
N TYR A 232 -15.41 8.08 9.35
CA TYR A 232 -13.94 7.96 9.37
C TYR A 232 -13.25 9.28 9.76
N ALA A 233 -13.96 10.18 10.45
CA ALA A 233 -13.44 11.41 11.05
C ALA A 233 -13.01 11.21 12.51
#